data_AF-A0A973ETV1-F1
#
_entry.id   AF-A0A973ETV1-F1
#
_cell.length_a   1.000
_cell.length_b   1.000
_cell.length_c   1.000
_cell.angle_alpha   90.00
_cell.angle_beta   90.00
_cell.angle_gamma   90.00
#
_symmetry.space_group_name_H-M   'P 1'
#
loop_
_entity.id
_entity.type
_entity.pdbx_description
1 polymer ?
#
loop_
_entity_poly.entity_id
_entity_poly.type
_entity_poly.pdbx_seq_one_letter_code
_entity_poly.pdbx_strand_id
1 'polypeptide(L)'
;MSRQTAYRLRIILLFLASAEVLPCYTQSFRLSDITTLSPDKMLLNGRIWMNQYSKVTGTQFYLTDKYLKGSVYIKGHKYDDLDLRYDICNDELVLKYETWPVIYMNKELVDSFSVSFDRTHKIINTGINRSGMFGGYVNLLYSGPTSLYVKYTKKIYPLGDNGLKDLFVEKHYVFLKKNDKIVPVSNSKKFLKLLNDKKKEVRHFIKSKGYRVSSGKPETFVPILEFYDSLTN
;
A
#
# COMPACT_ATOMS: atom_id res chain seq x y z
N MET A 1 -26.88 48.68 96.05
CA MET A 1 -26.88 49.01 94.61
C MET A 1 -26.15 47.88 93.88
N SER A 2 -26.92 46.87 93.46
CA SER A 2 -27.07 46.40 92.05
C SER A 2 -25.79 45.76 91.47
N ARG A 3 -25.63 44.43 91.57
CA ARG A 3 -26.02 43.42 90.55
C ARG A 3 -25.59 43.83 89.13
N GLN A 4 -24.68 43.06 88.53
CA GLN A 4 -24.97 42.35 87.28
C GLN A 4 -23.89 41.29 86.97
N THR A 5 -24.34 40.04 87.04
CA THR A 5 -23.76 38.82 86.45
C THR A 5 -23.69 38.95 84.93
N ALA A 6 -22.52 38.70 84.34
CA ALA A 6 -22.36 38.53 82.90
C ALA A 6 -21.87 37.10 82.60
N TYR A 7 -22.80 36.25 82.18
CA TYR A 7 -22.51 34.93 81.64
C TYR A 7 -21.85 35.09 80.26
N ARG A 8 -20.60 34.63 80.10
CA ARG A 8 -19.97 34.53 78.78
C ARG A 8 -20.35 33.20 78.14
N LEU A 9 -21.38 33.23 77.32
CA LEU A 9 -21.81 32.14 76.44
C LEU A 9 -20.72 31.94 75.35
N ARG A 10 -19.98 30.82 75.40
CA ARG A 10 -19.09 30.41 74.29
C ARG A 10 -19.92 29.66 73.25
N ILE A 11 -20.29 30.35 72.18
CA ILE A 11 -20.87 29.73 70.99
C ILE A 11 -19.74 29.00 70.26
N ILE A 12 -19.82 27.67 70.19
CA ILE A 12 -18.95 26.85 69.34
C ILE A 12 -19.48 26.98 67.91
N LEU A 13 -18.76 27.70 67.08
CA LEU A 13 -18.98 27.75 65.63
C LEU A 13 -18.48 26.45 65.02
N LEU A 14 -19.40 25.51 64.77
CA LEU A 14 -19.16 24.34 63.93
C LEU A 14 -19.04 24.81 62.47
N PHE A 15 -17.81 24.89 61.96
CA PHE A 15 -17.54 25.03 60.53
C PHE A 15 -17.92 23.73 59.83
N LEU A 16 -19.14 23.66 59.29
CA LEU A 16 -19.51 22.70 58.25
C LEU A 16 -18.83 23.17 56.96
N ALA A 17 -17.66 22.61 56.66
CA ALA A 17 -17.04 22.75 55.36
C ALA A 17 -17.88 21.93 54.36
N SER A 18 -18.80 22.59 53.65
CA SER A 18 -19.39 22.04 52.44
C SER A 18 -18.29 21.95 51.40
N ALA A 19 -17.84 20.74 51.09
CA ALA A 19 -17.07 20.50 49.89
C ALA A 19 -17.98 20.80 48.69
N GLU A 20 -17.82 21.97 48.08
CA GLU A 20 -18.41 22.24 46.79
C GLU A 20 -17.72 21.32 45.78
N VAL A 21 -18.43 20.28 45.36
CA VAL A 21 -18.03 19.45 44.24
C VAL A 21 -18.11 20.35 43.01
N LEU A 22 -16.98 20.88 42.57
CA LEU A 22 -16.90 21.56 41.28
C LEU A 22 -17.43 20.57 40.23
N PRO A 23 -18.48 20.93 39.45
CA PRO A 23 -18.89 20.08 38.36
C PRO A 23 -17.71 19.99 37.39
N CYS A 24 -17.10 18.81 37.32
CA CYS A 24 -16.20 18.47 36.25
C CYS A 24 -17.05 18.60 34.98
N TYR A 25 -16.86 19.69 34.23
CA TYR A 25 -17.39 19.82 32.89
C TYR A 25 -16.67 18.77 32.04
N THR A 26 -17.18 17.55 32.06
CA THR A 26 -16.96 16.62 30.97
C THR A 26 -17.69 17.24 29.79
N GLN A 27 -16.95 17.87 28.88
CA GLN A 27 -17.47 18.13 27.55
C GLN A 27 -17.89 16.78 26.98
N SER A 28 -19.20 16.51 26.99
CA SER A 28 -19.74 15.36 26.30
C SER A 28 -19.51 15.60 24.82
N PHE A 29 -18.47 14.99 24.25
CA PHE A 29 -18.31 14.90 22.81
C PHE A 29 -19.58 14.23 22.27
N ARG A 30 -20.45 14.99 21.61
CA ARG A 30 -21.62 14.39 20.98
C ARG A 30 -21.12 13.61 19.78
N LEU A 31 -21.63 12.39 19.59
CA LEU A 31 -21.34 11.56 18.40
C LEU A 31 -21.66 12.30 17.08
N SER A 32 -22.51 13.33 17.11
CA SER A 32 -22.81 14.21 15.99
C SER A 32 -21.63 15.08 15.55
N ASP A 33 -20.67 15.37 16.44
CA ASP A 33 -19.55 16.28 16.17
C ASP A 33 -18.39 15.57 15.44
N ILE A 34 -18.44 14.23 15.33
CA ILE A 34 -17.54 13.43 14.48
C ILE A 34 -17.94 13.52 12.99
N THR A 35 -19.16 13.95 12.71
CA THR A 35 -19.72 13.93 11.35
C THR A 35 -19.17 15.04 10.44
N THR A 36 -18.41 15.99 10.98
CA THR A 36 -17.96 17.19 10.26
C THR A 36 -16.44 17.29 10.06
N LEU A 37 -15.68 16.24 10.41
CA LEU A 37 -14.23 16.16 10.11
C LEU A 37 -13.69 14.72 10.14
N SER A 38 -14.44 13.75 9.61
CA SER A 38 -13.96 12.36 9.50
C SER A 38 -13.33 12.15 8.12
N PRO A 39 -11.99 12.06 7.97
CA PRO A 39 -11.40 11.36 6.82
C PRO A 39 -12.14 10.05 6.60
N ASP A 40 -12.26 9.63 5.34
CA ASP A 40 -13.00 8.40 5.05
C ASP A 40 -12.37 7.26 5.85
N LYS A 41 -13.11 6.72 6.83
CA LYS A 41 -12.60 5.68 7.77
C LYS A 41 -12.04 4.47 7.01
N MET A 42 -12.44 4.32 5.75
CA MET A 42 -11.90 3.35 4.80
C MET A 42 -10.45 3.61 4.37
N LEU A 43 -9.99 4.86 4.31
CA LEU A 43 -8.59 5.18 4.02
C LEU A 43 -7.70 4.99 5.25
N LEU A 44 -8.19 5.39 6.44
CA LEU A 44 -7.42 5.40 7.68
C LEU A 44 -7.70 4.18 8.58
N ASN A 45 -7.71 2.98 7.98
CA ASN A 45 -7.93 1.69 8.67
C ASN A 45 -6.66 0.85 8.85
N GLY A 46 -5.51 1.49 8.66
CA GLY A 46 -4.20 0.88 8.63
C GLY A 46 -3.45 0.93 9.97
N ARG A 47 -2.17 0.53 9.93
CA ARG A 47 -1.23 0.70 11.04
C ARG A 47 -0.26 1.84 10.74
N ILE A 48 0.21 2.54 11.78
CA ILE A 48 1.18 3.63 11.62
C ILE A 48 2.45 3.11 10.93
N TRP A 49 2.92 3.85 9.93
CA TRP A 49 4.17 3.58 9.24
C TRP A 49 5.35 4.13 10.05
N MET A 50 6.37 3.30 10.23
CA MET A 50 7.65 3.68 10.84
C MET A 50 8.78 3.19 9.94
N ASN A 51 9.82 4.00 9.76
CA ASN A 51 10.98 3.60 8.97
C ASN A 51 11.83 2.58 9.76
N GLN A 52 11.81 1.32 9.31
CA GLN A 52 12.54 0.22 9.95
C GLN A 52 13.97 0.04 9.38
N TYR A 53 14.32 0.73 8.29
CA TYR A 53 15.53 0.43 7.51
C TYR A 53 16.50 1.62 7.41
N SER A 54 16.62 2.42 8.46
CA SER A 54 17.52 3.60 8.50
C SER A 54 19.01 3.27 8.31
N LYS A 55 19.40 2.01 8.51
CA LYS A 55 20.77 1.50 8.35
C LYS A 55 21.02 0.80 7.02
N VAL A 56 20.03 0.71 6.13
CA VAL A 56 20.13 0.04 4.83
C VAL A 56 20.28 1.08 3.72
N THR A 57 21.21 0.87 2.81
CA THR A 57 21.42 1.70 1.60
C THR A 57 20.29 1.48 0.60
N GLY A 58 19.77 2.58 0.07
CA GLY A 58 18.66 2.60 -0.88
C GLY A 58 17.30 2.77 -0.19
N THR A 59 16.25 2.23 -0.80
CA THR A 59 14.87 2.40 -0.32
C THR A 59 14.06 1.13 -0.53
N GLN A 60 13.15 0.84 0.40
CA GLN A 60 12.16 -0.26 0.31
C GLN A 60 11.11 -0.03 -0.79
N PHE A 61 10.95 1.22 -1.25
CA PHE A 61 9.84 1.63 -2.11
C PHE A 61 10.08 1.34 -3.58
N TYR A 62 8.99 1.04 -4.30
CA TYR A 62 8.96 0.88 -5.75
C TYR A 62 9.15 2.23 -6.45
N LEU A 63 9.95 2.27 -7.53
CA LEU A 63 10.28 3.43 -8.37
C LEU A 63 11.05 4.55 -7.68
N THR A 64 10.57 5.06 -6.55
CA THR A 64 11.15 6.19 -5.82
C THR A 64 10.80 6.15 -4.33
N ASP A 65 11.57 6.86 -3.50
CA ASP A 65 11.29 7.06 -2.08
C ASP A 65 10.30 8.20 -1.79
N LYS A 66 10.01 9.02 -2.81
CA LYS A 66 9.01 10.10 -2.78
C LYS A 66 7.58 9.54 -2.86
N TYR A 67 6.63 10.29 -2.32
CA TYR A 67 5.21 10.01 -2.54
C TYR A 67 4.83 10.31 -3.98
N LEU A 68 4.09 9.39 -4.59
CA LEU A 68 3.55 9.50 -5.93
C LEU A 68 2.04 9.71 -5.84
N LYS A 69 1.51 10.56 -6.72
CA LYS A 69 0.07 10.69 -6.89
C LYS A 69 -0.52 9.42 -7.46
N GLY A 70 -1.69 9.05 -6.95
CA GLY A 70 -2.29 7.78 -7.28
C GLY A 70 -3.75 7.66 -6.88
N SER A 71 -4.28 6.45 -7.09
CA SER A 71 -5.64 6.09 -6.71
C SER A 71 -5.65 4.74 -6.01
N VAL A 72 -6.61 4.51 -5.12
CA VAL A 72 -6.81 3.24 -4.41
C VAL A 72 -8.25 2.82 -4.57
N TYR A 73 -8.48 1.55 -4.86
CA TYR A 73 -9.80 0.93 -4.80
C TYR A 73 -9.91 0.11 -3.51
N ILE A 74 -10.94 0.38 -2.72
CA ILE A 74 -11.24 -0.32 -1.47
C ILE A 74 -12.69 -0.79 -1.56
N LYS A 75 -12.91 -2.11 -1.54
CA LYS A 75 -14.25 -2.71 -1.68
C LYS A 75 -15.04 -2.16 -2.86
N GLY A 76 -14.38 -1.94 -4.00
CA GLY A 76 -14.96 -1.38 -5.23
C GLY A 76 -15.09 0.14 -5.26
N HIS A 77 -14.84 0.85 -4.14
CA HIS A 77 -14.88 2.32 -4.09
C HIS A 77 -13.53 2.92 -4.44
N LYS A 78 -13.52 3.91 -5.32
CA LYS A 78 -12.31 4.58 -5.80
C LYS A 78 -12.01 5.82 -4.96
N TYR A 79 -10.75 5.95 -4.56
CA TYR A 79 -10.16 7.11 -3.93
C TYR A 79 -9.05 7.66 -4.81
N ASP A 80 -9.15 8.91 -5.22
CA ASP A 80 -8.22 9.56 -6.15
C ASP A 80 -7.35 10.63 -5.45
N ASP A 81 -6.31 11.07 -6.18
CA ASP A 81 -5.37 12.12 -5.77
C ASP A 81 -4.62 11.85 -4.43
N LEU A 82 -4.40 10.58 -4.12
CA LEU A 82 -3.72 10.15 -2.90
C LEU A 82 -2.19 10.22 -3.04
N ASP A 83 -1.50 10.58 -1.96
CA ASP A 83 -0.05 10.50 -1.85
C ASP A 83 0.38 9.10 -1.39
N LEU A 84 0.88 8.29 -2.33
CA LEU A 84 1.13 6.86 -2.11
C LEU A 84 2.62 6.50 -2.27
N ARG A 85 3.06 5.49 -1.52
CA ARG A 85 4.30 4.74 -1.80
C ARG A 85 4.01 3.26 -1.71
N TYR A 86 4.59 2.48 -2.61
CA TYR A 86 4.48 1.02 -2.56
C TYR A 86 5.77 0.42 -2.00
N ASP A 87 5.71 -0.12 -0.78
CA ASP A 87 6.81 -0.86 -0.17
C ASP A 87 6.86 -2.29 -0.74
N ILE A 88 7.74 -2.51 -1.71
CA ILE A 88 7.93 -3.82 -2.35
C ILE A 88 8.85 -4.75 -1.56
N CYS A 89 9.42 -4.28 -0.43
CA CYS A 89 10.13 -5.16 0.48
C CYS A 89 9.13 -5.94 1.36
N ASN A 90 8.17 -5.22 1.94
CA ASN A 90 7.13 -5.81 2.80
C ASN A 90 5.82 -6.13 2.06
N ASP A 91 5.73 -5.79 0.76
CA ASP A 91 4.51 -5.90 -0.06
C ASP A 91 3.37 -5.03 0.50
N GLU A 92 3.64 -3.82 1.01
CA GLU A 92 2.64 -2.98 1.70
C GLU A 92 2.40 -1.65 0.98
N LEU A 93 1.17 -1.13 1.05
CA LEU A 93 0.82 0.19 0.51
C LEU A 93 0.89 1.24 1.61
N VAL A 94 1.67 2.29 1.40
CA VAL A 94 1.85 3.41 2.33
C VAL A 94 1.07 4.62 1.84
N LEU A 95 0.29 5.22 2.72
CA LEU A 95 -0.50 6.41 2.48
C LEU A 95 -0.02 7.57 3.36
N LYS A 96 0.18 8.74 2.74
CA LYS A 96 0.21 10.03 3.43
C LYS A 96 -1.10 10.75 3.14
N TYR A 97 -1.79 11.21 4.17
CA TYR A 97 -3.09 11.83 4.04
C TYR A 97 -3.20 13.05 4.95
N GLU A 98 -3.28 14.24 4.36
CA GLU A 98 -3.41 15.52 5.07
C GLU A 98 -2.41 15.65 6.24
N THR A 99 -2.91 15.87 7.46
CA THR A 99 -2.15 16.02 8.71
C THR A 99 -2.05 14.72 9.51
N TRP A 100 -2.61 13.63 9.01
CA TRP A 100 -2.61 12.34 9.71
C TRP A 100 -1.23 11.70 9.69
N PRO A 101 -0.90 10.87 10.71
CA PRO A 101 0.26 10.00 10.65
C PRO A 101 0.27 9.19 9.35
N VAL A 102 1.45 9.00 8.78
CA VAL A 102 1.64 8.10 7.63
C VAL A 102 1.27 6.69 8.06
N ILE A 103 0.51 5.97 7.25
CA ILE A 103 0.05 4.61 7.56
C ILE A 103 0.41 3.61 6.47
N TYR A 104 0.57 2.35 6.86
CA TYR A 104 0.35 1.21 5.97
C TYR A 104 -1.15 0.96 5.87
N MET A 105 -1.74 1.06 4.68
CA MET A 105 -3.16 0.77 4.46
C MET A 105 -3.46 -0.71 4.72
N ASN A 106 -4.71 -1.02 5.11
CA ASN A 106 -5.10 -2.41 5.34
C ASN A 106 -5.15 -3.20 4.01
N LYS A 107 -4.16 -4.07 3.80
CA LYS A 107 -4.04 -4.91 2.60
C LYS A 107 -5.27 -5.77 2.34
N GLU A 108 -6.01 -6.22 3.35
CA GLU A 108 -7.20 -7.05 3.15
C GLU A 108 -8.38 -6.27 2.56
N LEU A 109 -8.37 -4.95 2.69
CA LEU A 109 -9.43 -4.07 2.21
C LEU A 109 -9.11 -3.44 0.86
N VAL A 110 -7.82 -3.31 0.52
CA VAL A 110 -7.38 -2.75 -0.76
C VAL A 110 -7.53 -3.78 -1.89
N ASP A 111 -8.35 -3.47 -2.89
CA ASP A 111 -8.53 -4.31 -4.08
C ASP A 111 -7.40 -4.09 -5.09
N SER A 112 -7.07 -2.82 -5.32
CA SER A 112 -6.04 -2.39 -6.26
C SER A 112 -5.65 -0.95 -6.01
N PHE A 113 -4.53 -0.53 -6.58
CA PHE A 113 -4.11 0.87 -6.57
C PHE A 113 -3.31 1.22 -7.82
N SER A 114 -3.12 2.50 -8.06
CA SER A 114 -2.26 3.00 -9.12
C SER A 114 -1.34 4.08 -8.59
N VAL A 115 -0.13 4.16 -9.14
CA VAL A 115 0.79 5.28 -8.91
C VAL A 115 1.25 5.85 -10.24
N SER A 116 1.37 7.18 -10.30
CA SER A 116 1.82 7.91 -11.50
C SER A 116 3.28 8.31 -11.33
N PHE A 117 4.13 7.87 -12.26
CA PHE A 117 5.55 8.25 -12.32
C PHE A 117 5.92 8.66 -13.76
N ASP A 118 6.52 7.74 -14.52
CA ASP A 118 6.75 7.84 -15.97
C ASP A 118 5.51 7.44 -16.78
N ARG A 119 4.69 6.58 -16.19
CA ARG A 119 3.36 6.15 -16.66
C ARG A 119 2.48 5.86 -15.46
N THR A 120 1.22 5.52 -15.70
CA THR A 120 0.38 4.92 -14.68
C THR A 120 0.78 3.46 -14.47
N HIS A 121 1.31 3.17 -13.29
CA HIS A 121 1.52 1.79 -12.84
C HIS A 121 0.24 1.33 -12.16
N LYS A 122 -0.34 0.23 -12.64
CA LYS A 122 -1.55 -0.38 -12.06
C LYS A 122 -1.15 -1.61 -11.26
N ILE A 123 -1.55 -1.67 -10.00
CA ILE A 123 -1.20 -2.74 -9.08
C ILE A 123 -2.50 -3.36 -8.57
N ILE A 124 -2.64 -4.67 -8.72
CA ILE A 124 -3.80 -5.41 -8.23
C ILE A 124 -3.44 -6.22 -7.00
N ASN A 125 -4.36 -6.34 -6.06
CA ASN A 125 -4.25 -7.28 -4.96
C ASN A 125 -4.81 -8.64 -5.38
N THR A 126 -3.98 -9.67 -5.31
CA THR A 126 -4.35 -11.04 -5.67
C THR A 126 -4.74 -11.89 -4.46
N GLY A 127 -4.72 -11.29 -3.26
CA GLY A 127 -5.01 -11.95 -2.00
C GLY A 127 -3.76 -12.54 -1.35
N ILE A 128 -3.81 -12.65 -0.02
CA ILE A 128 -2.70 -13.12 0.83
C ILE A 128 -2.62 -14.66 0.84
N ASN A 129 -3.76 -15.33 0.64
CA ASN A 129 -3.88 -16.79 0.71
C ASN A 129 -3.51 -17.53 -0.59
N ARG A 130 -3.10 -16.81 -1.64
CA ARG A 130 -2.61 -17.46 -2.85
C ARG A 130 -1.19 -17.99 -2.58
N SER A 131 -1.04 -19.31 -2.67
CA SER A 131 0.26 -19.95 -2.50
C SER A 131 1.26 -19.47 -3.57
N GLY A 132 2.49 -19.16 -3.15
CA GLY A 132 3.61 -18.87 -4.04
C GLY A 132 3.78 -17.39 -4.40
N MET A 133 4.67 -17.12 -5.36
CA MET A 133 5.15 -15.77 -5.68
C MET A 133 4.11 -14.83 -6.33
N PHE A 134 2.90 -15.30 -6.59
CA PHE A 134 1.84 -14.50 -7.21
C PHE A 134 0.91 -13.83 -6.19
N GLY A 135 0.92 -14.23 -4.92
CA GLY A 135 0.07 -13.63 -3.88
C GLY A 135 0.44 -12.18 -3.56
N GLY A 136 -0.46 -11.44 -2.92
CA GLY A 136 -0.28 -10.03 -2.57
C GLY A 136 -0.40 -9.08 -3.77
N TYR A 137 0.39 -8.01 -3.79
CA TYR A 137 0.33 -6.99 -4.82
C TYR A 137 1.17 -7.33 -6.05
N VAL A 138 0.59 -7.20 -7.24
CA VAL A 138 1.26 -7.44 -8.53
C VAL A 138 0.92 -6.34 -9.55
N ASN A 139 1.90 -5.90 -10.32
CA ASN A 139 1.70 -4.90 -11.36
C ASN A 139 1.03 -5.55 -12.58
N LEU A 140 -0.02 -4.93 -13.09
CA LEU A 140 -0.70 -5.31 -14.32
C LEU A 140 -0.12 -4.50 -15.48
N LEU A 141 0.68 -5.15 -16.32
CA LEU A 141 1.33 -4.50 -17.47
C LEU A 141 0.47 -4.55 -18.74
N TYR A 142 -0.34 -5.60 -18.90
CA TYR A 142 -1.22 -5.78 -20.06
C TYR A 142 -2.47 -6.55 -19.66
N SER A 143 -3.61 -6.15 -20.22
CA SER A 143 -4.93 -6.72 -19.93
C SER A 143 -5.75 -6.83 -21.21
N GLY A 144 -5.69 -7.99 -21.87
CA GLY A 144 -6.54 -8.41 -22.98
C GLY A 144 -7.06 -9.84 -22.74
N PRO A 145 -7.38 -10.61 -23.81
CA PRO A 145 -7.58 -12.05 -23.74
C PRO A 145 -6.49 -12.79 -22.96
N THR A 146 -5.24 -12.34 -23.09
CA THR A 146 -4.14 -12.67 -22.18
C THR A 146 -3.83 -11.51 -21.24
N SER A 147 -3.28 -11.80 -20.06
CA SER A 147 -2.88 -10.76 -19.10
C SER A 147 -1.45 -10.96 -18.62
N LEU A 148 -0.69 -9.87 -18.56
CA LEU A 148 0.70 -9.87 -18.13
C LEU A 148 0.82 -9.20 -16.77
N TYR A 149 1.35 -9.93 -15.80
CA TYR A 149 1.60 -9.46 -14.46
C TYR A 149 3.08 -9.49 -14.12
N VAL A 150 3.54 -8.55 -13.30
CA VAL A 150 4.89 -8.50 -12.78
C VAL A 150 4.86 -8.22 -11.29
N LYS A 151 5.46 -9.10 -10.49
CA LYS A 151 5.69 -8.84 -9.07
C LYS A 151 7.10 -8.31 -8.87
N TYR A 152 7.24 -7.06 -8.42
CA TYR A 152 8.50 -6.48 -7.98
C TYR A 152 8.69 -6.76 -6.49
N THR A 153 9.92 -7.05 -6.09
CA THR A 153 10.28 -7.25 -4.68
C THR A 153 11.66 -6.72 -4.40
N LYS A 154 11.88 -6.20 -3.19
CA LYS A 154 13.22 -5.88 -2.69
C LYS A 154 13.58 -6.80 -1.54
N LYS A 155 14.82 -7.29 -1.55
CA LYS A 155 15.42 -8.02 -0.43
C LYS A 155 16.63 -7.26 0.08
N ILE A 156 16.85 -7.34 1.39
CA ILE A 156 18.05 -6.80 2.01
C ILE A 156 19.17 -7.83 1.81
N TYR A 157 20.26 -7.38 1.21
CA TYR A 157 21.48 -8.17 1.09
C TYR A 157 22.46 -7.69 2.18
N PRO A 158 22.79 -8.55 3.16
CA PRO A 158 23.70 -8.18 4.22
C PRO A 158 25.12 -8.04 3.66
N LEU A 159 25.77 -6.91 3.92
CA LEU A 159 27.14 -6.61 3.45
C LEU A 159 28.19 -6.70 4.57
N GLY A 160 27.90 -7.52 5.59
CA GLY A 160 28.61 -7.58 6.87
C GLY A 160 30.14 -7.46 6.86
N ASP A 161 30.61 -6.78 7.90
CA ASP A 161 31.97 -6.66 8.47
C ASP A 161 33.00 -5.62 7.97
N ASN A 162 32.72 -4.84 6.92
CA ASN A 162 33.65 -3.78 6.48
C ASN A 162 33.14 -2.34 6.72
N GLY A 163 32.19 -2.15 7.64
CA GLY A 163 31.52 -0.84 7.83
C GLY A 163 30.59 -0.44 6.68
N LEU A 164 30.31 -1.36 5.75
CA LEU A 164 29.37 -1.17 4.66
C LEU A 164 27.94 -1.42 5.13
N LYS A 165 27.04 -0.51 4.80
CA LYS A 165 25.60 -0.64 5.07
C LYS A 165 24.99 -1.69 4.14
N ASP A 166 24.08 -2.52 4.66
CA ASP A 166 23.28 -3.46 3.86
C ASP A 166 22.61 -2.77 2.68
N LEU A 167 22.26 -3.54 1.63
CA LEU A 167 21.72 -2.98 0.40
C LEU A 167 20.35 -3.57 0.06
N PHE A 168 19.41 -2.72 -0.37
CA PHE A 168 18.21 -3.20 -1.05
C PHE A 168 18.53 -3.65 -2.48
N VAL A 169 18.24 -4.93 -2.77
CA VAL A 169 18.35 -5.52 -4.12
C VAL A 169 16.97 -5.82 -4.65
N GLU A 170 16.62 -5.17 -5.76
CA GLU A 170 15.34 -5.37 -6.45
C GLU A 170 15.39 -6.61 -7.37
N LYS A 171 14.29 -7.36 -7.39
CA LYS A 171 14.02 -8.48 -8.29
C LYS A 171 12.59 -8.39 -8.78
N HIS A 172 12.30 -9.03 -9.90
CA HIS A 172 10.93 -9.16 -10.40
C HIS A 172 10.62 -10.57 -10.89
N TYR A 173 9.34 -10.91 -10.85
CA TYR A 173 8.78 -12.18 -11.32
C TYR A 173 7.64 -11.91 -12.28
N VAL A 174 7.71 -12.52 -13.47
CA VAL A 174 6.72 -12.31 -14.52
C VAL A 174 5.72 -13.46 -14.53
N PHE A 175 4.44 -13.17 -14.74
CA PHE A 175 3.37 -14.14 -14.85
C PHE A 175 2.48 -13.82 -16.03
N LEU A 176 2.07 -14.85 -16.77
CA LEU A 176 1.13 -14.75 -17.88
C LEU A 176 -0.16 -15.48 -17.50
N LYS A 177 -1.30 -14.80 -17.59
CA LYS A 177 -2.62 -15.43 -17.57
C LYS A 177 -3.05 -15.72 -19.01
N LYS A 178 -3.42 -16.97 -19.28
CA LYS A 178 -4.02 -17.44 -20.53
C LYS A 178 -4.99 -18.58 -20.22
N ASN A 179 -6.21 -18.54 -20.75
CA ASN A 179 -7.26 -19.55 -20.51
C ASN A 179 -7.49 -19.81 -19.00
N ASP A 180 -7.65 -18.72 -18.24
CA ASP A 180 -7.79 -18.70 -16.77
C ASP A 180 -6.68 -19.35 -15.94
N LYS A 181 -5.58 -19.76 -16.58
CA LYS A 181 -4.38 -20.28 -15.90
C LYS A 181 -3.31 -19.21 -15.83
N ILE A 182 -2.81 -18.96 -14.63
CA ILE A 182 -1.67 -18.07 -14.38
C ILE A 182 -0.40 -18.92 -14.32
N VAL A 183 0.57 -18.62 -15.19
CA VAL A 183 1.82 -19.37 -15.31
C VAL A 183 3.02 -18.44 -15.13
N PRO A 184 4.00 -18.78 -14.27
CA PRO A 184 5.22 -17.99 -14.12
C PRO A 184 6.08 -18.06 -15.39
N VAL A 185 6.63 -16.93 -15.82
CA VAL A 185 7.46 -16.77 -17.01
C VAL A 185 8.90 -16.48 -16.60
N SER A 186 9.72 -17.53 -16.50
CA SER A 186 11.10 -17.42 -16.03
C SER A 186 12.07 -16.83 -17.05
N ASN A 187 11.74 -16.90 -18.35
CA ASN A 187 12.59 -16.42 -19.44
C ASN A 187 11.79 -16.25 -20.74
N SER A 188 12.38 -15.57 -21.72
CA SER A 188 11.80 -15.36 -23.06
C SER A 188 11.45 -16.66 -23.78
N LYS A 189 12.20 -17.76 -23.56
CA LYS A 189 11.89 -19.08 -24.15
C LYS A 189 10.58 -19.64 -23.62
N LYS A 190 10.36 -19.56 -22.30
CA LYS A 190 9.10 -19.99 -21.66
C LYS A 190 7.93 -19.11 -22.11
N PHE A 191 8.13 -17.80 -22.20
CA PHE A 191 7.14 -16.86 -22.74
C PHE A 191 6.66 -17.29 -24.13
N LEU A 192 7.59 -17.46 -25.09
CA LEU A 192 7.25 -17.87 -26.45
C LEU A 192 6.64 -19.28 -26.53
N LYS A 193 6.98 -20.17 -25.59
CA LYS A 193 6.35 -21.50 -25.50
C LYS A 193 4.87 -21.41 -25.10
N LEU A 194 4.47 -20.41 -24.32
CA LEU A 194 3.06 -20.21 -23.95
C LEU A 194 2.21 -19.70 -25.12
N LEU A 195 2.83 -19.16 -26.17
CA LEU A 195 2.19 -18.64 -27.39
C LEU A 195 2.39 -19.57 -28.60
N ASN A 196 2.65 -20.87 -28.35
CA ASN A 196 3.11 -21.80 -29.38
C ASN A 196 2.04 -22.12 -30.45
N ASP A 197 0.77 -21.87 -30.16
CA ASP A 197 -0.36 -22.02 -31.08
C ASP A 197 -0.35 -21.01 -32.24
N LYS A 198 0.31 -19.85 -32.08
CA LYS A 198 0.53 -18.85 -33.14
C LYS A 198 2.02 -18.55 -33.35
N LYS A 199 2.85 -19.60 -33.19
CA LYS A 199 4.32 -19.47 -33.14
C LYS A 199 4.92 -18.84 -34.39
N LYS A 200 4.40 -19.16 -35.58
CA LYS A 200 4.99 -18.68 -36.85
C LYS A 200 4.77 -17.18 -37.00
N GLU A 201 3.55 -16.74 -36.75
CA GLU A 201 3.06 -15.37 -36.81
C GLU A 201 3.78 -14.50 -35.77
N VAL A 202 3.81 -14.95 -34.51
CA VAL A 202 4.49 -14.24 -33.41
C VAL A 202 5.99 -14.07 -33.69
N ARG A 203 6.67 -15.12 -34.18
CA ARG A 203 8.10 -15.03 -34.53
C ARG A 203 8.35 -14.10 -35.71
N HIS A 204 7.48 -14.14 -36.72
CA HIS A 204 7.56 -13.24 -37.86
C HIS A 204 7.41 -11.79 -37.40
N PHE A 205 6.42 -11.49 -36.57
CA PHE A 205 6.18 -10.15 -36.01
C PHE A 205 7.37 -9.63 -35.18
N ILE A 206 7.91 -10.45 -34.26
CA ILE A 206 9.08 -10.10 -33.47
C ILE A 206 10.26 -9.75 -34.38
N LYS A 207 10.50 -10.56 -35.42
CA LYS A 207 11.61 -10.35 -36.36
C LYS A 207 11.39 -9.11 -37.24
N SER A 208 10.19 -8.93 -37.79
CA SER A 208 9.88 -7.84 -38.72
C SER A 208 9.89 -6.47 -38.04
N LYS A 209 9.49 -6.42 -36.76
CA LYS A 209 9.52 -5.20 -35.94
C LYS A 209 10.83 -5.00 -35.17
N GLY A 210 11.75 -5.97 -35.22
CA GLY A 210 13.03 -5.90 -34.50
C GLY A 210 12.90 -5.90 -32.98
N TYR A 211 11.82 -6.47 -32.42
CA TYR A 211 11.60 -6.46 -30.99
C TYR A 211 12.58 -7.35 -30.24
N ARG A 212 13.20 -6.79 -29.18
CA ARG A 212 14.06 -7.56 -28.27
C ARG A 212 13.23 -8.12 -27.11
N VAL A 213 12.98 -9.43 -27.15
CA VAL A 213 12.21 -10.14 -26.13
C VAL A 213 13.07 -10.45 -24.91
N SER A 214 12.81 -9.79 -23.78
CA SER A 214 13.62 -9.95 -22.56
C SER A 214 12.78 -10.11 -21.31
N SER A 215 12.98 -11.20 -20.56
CA SER A 215 12.41 -11.33 -19.22
C SER A 215 12.97 -10.33 -18.22
N GLY A 216 14.15 -9.73 -18.48
CA GLY A 216 14.71 -8.66 -17.67
C GLY A 216 14.04 -7.30 -17.89
N LYS A 217 13.26 -7.15 -18.96
CA LYS A 217 12.44 -5.97 -19.27
C LYS A 217 11.03 -6.44 -19.65
N PRO A 218 10.18 -6.81 -18.67
CA PRO A 218 8.88 -7.43 -18.92
C PRO A 218 7.96 -6.64 -19.86
N GLU A 219 8.13 -5.33 -19.93
CA GLU A 219 7.44 -4.42 -20.85
C GLU A 219 7.63 -4.83 -22.33
N THR A 220 8.75 -5.47 -22.65
CA THR A 220 9.01 -5.98 -24.01
C THR A 220 8.06 -7.09 -24.46
N PHE A 221 7.31 -7.70 -23.53
CA PHE A 221 6.31 -8.72 -23.84
C PHE A 221 4.96 -8.11 -24.25
N VAL A 222 4.66 -6.87 -23.84
CA VAL A 222 3.37 -6.21 -24.08
C VAL A 222 3.00 -6.15 -25.57
N PRO A 223 3.83 -5.58 -26.48
CA PRO A 223 3.46 -5.50 -27.90
C PRO A 223 3.33 -6.88 -28.57
N ILE A 224 3.98 -7.91 -28.01
CA ILE A 224 3.90 -9.28 -28.52
C ILE A 224 2.57 -9.90 -28.12
N LEU A 225 2.10 -9.64 -26.90
CA LEU A 225 0.78 -10.08 -26.42
C LEU A 225 -0.34 -9.35 -27.14
N GLU A 226 -0.21 -8.04 -27.36
CA GLU A 226 -1.17 -7.26 -28.15
C GLU A 226 -1.35 -7.83 -29.56
N PHE A 227 -0.24 -8.17 -30.23
CA PHE A 227 -0.29 -8.81 -31.54
C PHE A 227 -0.82 -10.26 -31.47
N TYR A 228 -0.43 -11.03 -30.46
CA TYR A 228 -0.91 -12.39 -30.30
C TYR A 228 -2.43 -12.44 -30.08
N ASP A 229 -2.95 -11.57 -29.20
CA ASP A 229 -4.36 -11.50 -28.88
C ASP A 229 -5.20 -11.03 -30.08
N SER A 230 -4.65 -10.18 -30.96
CA SER A 230 -5.34 -9.76 -32.19
C SER A 230 -5.47 -10.86 -33.25
N LEU A 231 -4.73 -11.97 -33.14
CA LEU A 231 -4.85 -13.15 -34.00
C LEU A 231 -5.83 -14.20 -33.47
N THR A 232 -6.28 -14.04 -32.23
CA THR A 232 -7.16 -14.98 -31.52
C THR A 232 -8.54 -14.42 -31.23
N ASN A 233 -8.75 -13.13 -31.52
CA ASN A 233 -10.05 -12.45 -31.50
C ASN A 233 -10.82 -12.64 -32.80
#